data_AF-A0A356X539-F1
#
_entry.id   AF-A0A356X539-F1
#
_cell.length_a   1.000
_cell.length_b   1.000
_cell.length_c   1.000
_cell.angle_alpha   90.00
_cell.angle_beta   90.00
_cell.angle_gamma   90.00
#
_symmetry.space_group_name_H-M   'P 1'
#
loop_
_entity.id
_entity.type
_entity.pdbx_description
1 polymer ?
#
loop_
_entity_poly.entity_id
_entity_poly.type
_entity_poly.pdbx_seq_one_letter_code
_entity_poly.pdbx_strand_id
1 'polypeptide(L)' 'ASTTHQQLNEAEQQASGVKDDLVRVSVGIEHIDDIIEDFEKACAKIKVTA' A
#
# COMPACT_ATOMS: atom_id res chain seq x y z
N ALA A 1 8.53 -7.15 0.34
CA ALA A 1 7.49 -6.94 -0.71
C ALA A 1 6.90 -8.25 -1.27
N SER A 2 5.59 -8.47 -1.11
CA SER A 2 4.89 -9.72 -1.49
C SER A 2 4.23 -9.72 -2.89
N THR A 3 4.63 -8.79 -3.76
CA THR A 3 4.07 -8.70 -5.13
C THR A 3 5.16 -8.48 -6.17
N THR A 4 5.21 -7.30 -6.81
CA THR A 4 6.03 -7.03 -8.00
C THR A 4 7.54 -7.10 -7.75
N HIS A 5 7.99 -7.02 -6.50
CA HIS A 5 9.40 -7.06 -6.12
C HIS A 5 9.82 -8.36 -5.40
N GLN A 6 9.01 -9.42 -5.44
CA GLN A 6 9.32 -10.70 -4.80
C GLN A 6 10.60 -11.36 -5.30
N GLN A 7 11.03 -11.05 -6.53
CA GLN A 7 12.28 -11.55 -7.11
C GLN A 7 13.56 -10.92 -6.50
N LEU A 8 13.44 -9.81 -5.77
CA LEU A 8 14.56 -9.15 -5.11
C LEU A 8 14.72 -9.67 -3.68
N ASN A 9 15.96 -9.82 -3.21
CA ASN A 9 16.21 -10.08 -1.79
C ASN A 9 15.91 -8.82 -0.94
N GLU A 10 15.81 -8.96 0.38
CA GLU A 10 15.46 -7.85 1.27
C GLU A 10 16.41 -6.65 1.13
N ALA A 11 17.71 -6.89 0.99
CA ALA A 11 18.70 -5.82 0.83
C ALA A 11 18.51 -5.05 -0.50
N GLU A 12 18.16 -5.75 -1.58
CA GLU A 12 17.86 -5.17 -2.89
C GLU A 12 16.54 -4.40 -2.89
N GLN A 13 15.52 -4.89 -2.15
CA GLN A 13 14.25 -4.19 -1.98
C GLN A 13 14.46 -2.87 -1.23
N GLN A 14 15.18 -2.89 -0.11
CA GLN A 14 15.51 -1.70 0.67
C GLN A 14 16.34 -0.70 -0.13
N ALA A 15 17.34 -1.17 -0.88
CA ALA A 15 18.16 -0.32 -1.76
C ALA A 15 17.35 0.33 -2.89
N SER A 16 16.27 -0.32 -3.35
CA SER A 16 15.35 0.18 -4.37
C SER A 16 14.25 1.08 -3.80
N GLY A 17 14.27 1.36 -2.50
CA GLY A 17 13.23 2.16 -1.82
C GLY A 17 11.92 1.41 -1.57
N VAL A 18 11.90 0.09 -1.79
CA VAL A 18 10.74 -0.77 -1.53
C VAL A 18 10.81 -1.24 -0.08
N LYS A 19 10.12 -0.51 0.79
CA LYS A 19 9.95 -0.90 2.19
C LYS A 19 8.83 -1.94 2.34
N ASP A 20 8.84 -2.68 3.44
CA ASP A 20 7.82 -3.72 3.68
C ASP A 20 6.44 -3.17 4.03
N ASP A 21 6.37 -1.93 4.51
CA ASP A 21 5.13 -1.17 4.76
C ASP A 21 4.61 -0.43 3.52
N LEU A 22 5.32 -0.52 2.38
CA LEU A 22 4.95 0.18 1.17
C LEU A 22 3.70 -0.45 0.54
N VAL A 23 2.61 0.32 0.50
CA VAL A 23 1.40 -0.01 -0.26
C VAL A 23 1.34 0.87 -1.50
N ARG A 24 1.33 0.25 -2.68
CA ARG A 24 1.16 0.95 -3.97
C ARG A 24 -0.29 0.85 -4.42
N VAL A 25 -0.93 1.99 -4.64
CA VAL A 25 -2.31 2.08 -5.13
C VAL A 25 -2.30 2.60 -6.58
N SER A 26 -3.03 1.92 -7.47
CA SER A 26 -3.35 2.44 -8.80
C SER A 26 -4.76 2.99 -8.76
N VAL A 27 -4.91 4.31 -8.82
CA VAL A 27 -6.22 4.96 -8.82
C VAL A 27 -6.81 4.91 -10.23
N GLY A 28 -8.07 4.50 -10.36
CA GLY A 28 -8.78 4.46 -11.64
C GLY A 28 -9.43 5.81 -11.98
N ILE A 29 -10.56 5.76 -12.69
CA ILE A 29 -11.32 6.94 -13.13
C ILE A 29 -12.69 7.05 -12.43
N GLU A 30 -12.84 6.38 -11.30
CA GLU A 30 -14.03 6.42 -10.45
C GLU A 30 -14.27 7.83 -9.88
N HIS A 31 -15.45 8.04 -9.30
CA HIS A 31 -15.71 9.28 -8.57
C HIS A 31 -14.78 9.41 -7.37
N ILE A 32 -14.25 10.61 -7.17
CA ILE A 32 -13.25 10.87 -6.13
C ILE A 32 -13.80 10.60 -4.72
N ASP A 33 -15.09 10.89 -4.49
CA ASP A 33 -15.73 10.70 -3.19
C ASP A 33 -15.84 9.20 -2.83
N ASP A 34 -16.12 8.34 -3.82
CA ASP A 34 -16.17 6.89 -3.61
C ASP A 34 -14.80 6.34 -3.22
N ILE A 35 -13.73 6.81 -3.88
CA ILE A 35 -12.35 6.41 -3.57
C ILE A 35 -11.98 6.84 -2.14
N ILE A 36 -12.31 8.08 -1.77
CA ILE A 36 -12.02 8.60 -0.43
C ILE A 36 -12.77 7.78 0.63
N GLU A 37 -14.07 7.56 0.45
CA GLU A 37 -14.90 6.83 1.40
C GLU A 37 -14.39 5.38 1.60
N ASP A 38 -13.91 4.72 0.54
CA ASP A 38 -13.33 3.39 0.64
C ASP A 38 -12.03 3.36 1.46
N PHE A 39 -11.15 4.34 1.27
CA PHE A 39 -9.93 4.45 2.09
C PHE A 39 -10.26 4.78 3.55
N GLU A 40 -11.22 5.66 3.82
CA GLU A 40 -11.68 5.98 5.17
C GLU A 40 -12.22 4.74 5.89
N LYS A 41 -13.11 3.98 5.24
CA LYS A 41 -13.64 2.71 5.76
C LYS A 41 -12.54 1.69 6.00
N ALA A 42 -11.56 1.58 5.10
CA ALA A 42 -10.44 0.66 5.24
C ALA A 42 -9.58 1.03 6.46
N CYS A 43 -9.18 2.30 6.58
CA CYS A 43 -8.38 2.81 7.70
C CYS A 43 -9.11 2.68 9.05
N ALA A 44 -10.42 2.91 9.10
CA ALA A 44 -11.22 2.73 10.32
C ALA A 44 -11.23 1.29 10.85
N LYS A 45 -11.00 0.29 9.98
CA LYS A 45 -10.91 -1.13 10.38
C LYS A 45 -9.52 -1.50 10.92
N ILE A 46 -8.50 -0.68 10.69
CA ILE A 46 -7.16 -0.92 11.17
C ILE A 46 -7.10 -0.49 12.64
N LYS A 47 -6.85 -1.45 13.54
CA LYS A 47 -6.55 -1.13 14.94
C LYS A 47 -5.15 -0.53 14.97
N VAL A 48 -5.04 0.75 15.30
CA VAL A 48 -3.74 1.38 15.57
C VAL A 48 -3.23 0.78 16.89
N THR A 49 -2.38 -0.23 16.78
CA THR A 49 -1.55 -0.68 17.90
C THR A 49 -0.38 0.29 17.98
N ALA A 50 -0.36 1.09 19.06
CA ALA A 50 0.76 1.94 19.43
C ALA A 50 1.97 1.10 19.86
#